data_AF-A0AAP0H3I8-F1
#
_entry.id   AF-A0AAP0H3I8-F1
#
_cell.length_a   1.000
_cell.length_b   1.000
_cell.length_c   1.000
_cell.angle_alpha   90.00
_cell.angle_beta   90.00
_cell.angle_gamma   90.00
#
_symmetry.space_group_name_H-M   'P 1'
#
loop_
_entity.id
_entity.type
_entity.pdbx_description
1 polymer ?
#
loop_
_entity_poly.entity_id
_entity_poly.type
_entity_poly.pdbx_seq_one_letter_code
_entity_poly.pdbx_strand_id
1 'polypeptide(L)'
;MRAYFYAGYPVILTVTSTAVAVLLQTAFVLCGFPTTLKLERAFPANHLVELTELKDRDSLRHPKILQQQQSSVGSVVDFPVQGTYDPYRVGLYFTRVQLGSPPKEFYVQIDTGSDVLWVSCSSCNGCPSSSGLQIPIQFYDPSSSSTASLIHCSDQRCSLGAESLDSSCSGSNDQCSYKFQYGDGSGTSGFYVSDQIHLDTIVGDSTSSNASASIVFGCSMTQTGDLTKSDRAVDGIFGFGQQGLSVIAQLSSQGVAPDAFSHCLVGSGAGGGILALGQIIEPSMVYTPLIPSQPHYNLNLLSISVNGQMLSIDPSVFATSSNRGGTIIDSGTTLAYLADEAYDPFVQAITQSVSQSVRPLMSKDGQCYLVASSTPEIFPTVSLNFAGGASMILRPQDYLLQQNSVGGAALWCIGFQKSRGQGITILGDLVLKDKIVVYDLGGQRIGWANYDCTSSVNVSTTSSGGRSEYVAGGQFSGSTSLQNTRYNLILIAFVASMLQLSAIVVFS
;
A
#
# COMPACT_ATOMS: atom_id res chain seq x y z
N MET A 1 -61.99 -39.10 31.87
CA MET A 1 -63.00 -38.03 31.73
C MET A 1 -62.45 -36.99 30.77
N ARG A 2 -63.21 -36.68 29.71
CA ARG A 2 -62.78 -35.89 28.53
C ARG A 2 -62.53 -34.42 28.89
N ALA A 3 -61.43 -33.87 28.38
CA ALA A 3 -61.19 -32.42 28.37
C ALA A 3 -61.95 -31.79 27.19
N TYR A 4 -62.67 -30.70 27.48
CA TYR A 4 -63.36 -29.86 26.50
C TYR A 4 -62.36 -28.89 25.84
N PHE A 5 -62.37 -28.85 24.51
CA PHE A 5 -61.77 -27.78 23.71
C PHE A 5 -62.69 -26.56 23.75
N TYR A 6 -62.15 -25.40 24.10
CA TYR A 6 -62.75 -24.11 23.77
C TYR A 6 -62.06 -23.55 22.53
N ALA A 7 -62.86 -23.34 21.48
CA ALA A 7 -62.48 -22.64 20.27
C ALA A 7 -62.56 -21.12 20.52
N GLY A 8 -61.52 -20.40 20.10
CA GLY A 8 -61.51 -18.95 20.06
C GLY A 8 -60.17 -18.43 19.54
N TYR A 9 -60.24 -17.65 18.45
CA TYR A 9 -59.21 -16.73 17.93
C TYR A 9 -58.28 -17.20 16.79
N PRO A 10 -58.80 -17.41 15.57
CA PRO A 10 -58.00 -17.31 14.34
C PRO A 10 -58.07 -15.90 13.69
N VAL A 11 -59.05 -15.06 14.06
CA VAL A 11 -59.30 -13.76 13.40
C VAL A 11 -58.41 -12.62 13.93
N ILE A 12 -57.95 -12.68 15.18
CA ILE A 12 -57.11 -11.62 15.76
C ILE A 12 -55.65 -11.71 15.29
N LEU A 13 -55.15 -12.92 14.97
CA LEU A 13 -53.76 -13.09 14.52
C LEU A 13 -53.53 -12.61 13.07
N THR A 14 -54.55 -12.70 12.21
CA THR A 14 -54.44 -12.27 10.81
C THR A 14 -54.57 -10.74 10.65
N VAL A 15 -55.37 -10.09 11.49
CA VAL A 15 -55.50 -8.62 11.51
C VAL A 15 -54.25 -7.93 12.07
N THR A 16 -53.58 -8.55 13.05
CA THR A 16 -52.32 -7.99 13.60
C THR A 16 -51.14 -8.18 12.65
N SER A 17 -51.06 -9.30 11.92
CA SER A 17 -50.00 -9.54 10.94
C SER A 17 -50.06 -8.60 9.73
N THR A 18 -51.26 -8.27 9.25
CA THR A 18 -51.46 -7.36 8.11
C THR A 18 -51.20 -5.89 8.48
N ALA A 19 -51.58 -5.46 9.70
CA ALA A 19 -51.26 -4.12 10.19
C ALA A 19 -49.74 -3.89 10.33
N VAL A 20 -48.99 -4.90 10.79
CA VAL A 20 -47.53 -4.82 10.93
C VAL A 20 -46.82 -4.79 9.56
N ALA A 21 -47.33 -5.54 8.57
CA ALA A 21 -46.76 -5.52 7.22
C ALA A 21 -46.99 -4.18 6.50
N VAL A 22 -48.17 -3.56 6.67
CA VAL A 22 -48.46 -2.23 6.12
C VAL A 22 -47.61 -1.15 6.81
N LEU A 23 -47.42 -1.23 8.13
CA LEU A 23 -46.55 -0.31 8.86
C LEU A 23 -45.08 -0.43 8.44
N LEU A 24 -44.56 -1.65 8.23
CA LEU A 24 -43.18 -1.83 7.74
C LEU A 24 -42.99 -1.30 6.30
N GLN A 25 -43.97 -1.46 5.40
CA GLN A 25 -43.86 -0.89 4.06
C GLN A 25 -43.96 0.63 4.04
N THR A 26 -44.75 1.24 4.93
CA THR A 26 -44.77 2.70 5.07
C THR A 26 -43.50 3.27 5.69
N ALA A 27 -42.84 2.53 6.59
CA ALA A 27 -41.55 2.92 7.17
C ALA A 27 -40.41 2.89 6.13
N PHE A 28 -40.42 1.93 5.20
CA PHE A 28 -39.46 1.87 4.09
C PHE A 28 -39.66 2.98 3.04
N VAL A 29 -40.86 3.57 2.94
CA VAL A 29 -41.16 4.67 2.00
C VAL A 29 -40.91 6.06 2.61
N LEU A 30 -40.88 6.18 3.94
CA LEU A 30 -40.67 7.45 4.66
C LEU A 30 -39.25 7.69 5.17
N CYS A 31 -38.38 6.67 5.18
CA CYS A 31 -36.95 6.88 5.38
C CYS A 31 -36.34 7.40 4.08
N GLY A 32 -36.43 8.71 3.87
CA GLY A 32 -35.61 9.39 2.88
C GLY A 32 -34.14 9.09 3.17
N PHE A 33 -33.45 8.43 2.24
CA PHE A 33 -32.00 8.48 2.19
C PHE A 33 -31.61 9.96 2.27
N PRO A 34 -30.65 10.36 3.11
CA PRO A 34 -30.19 11.74 3.08
C PRO A 34 -29.63 12.00 1.67
N THR A 35 -30.38 12.72 0.85
CA THR A 35 -29.96 13.22 -0.47
C THR A 35 -28.93 14.35 -0.35
N THR A 36 -28.34 14.52 0.83
CA THR A 36 -27.32 15.51 1.12
C THR A 36 -26.06 14.79 1.55
N LEU A 37 -25.10 14.74 0.64
CA LEU A 37 -23.71 14.47 0.97
C LEU A 37 -23.18 15.63 1.80
N LYS A 38 -22.71 15.35 3.01
CA LYS A 38 -21.95 16.33 3.79
C LYS A 38 -20.58 16.45 3.14
N LEU A 39 -20.41 17.45 2.28
CA LEU A 39 -19.14 17.79 1.68
C LEU A 39 -18.26 18.42 2.76
N GLU A 40 -17.29 17.67 3.27
CA GLU A 40 -16.20 18.25 4.03
C GLU A 40 -15.21 18.85 3.05
N ARG A 41 -14.92 20.14 3.22
CA ARG A 41 -13.83 20.75 2.45
C ARG A 41 -12.54 20.07 2.87
N ALA A 42 -11.70 19.75 1.90
CA ALA A 42 -10.31 19.35 2.15
C ALA A 42 -9.56 20.39 3.01
N PHE A 43 -10.05 21.64 3.04
CA PHE A 43 -9.56 22.71 3.88
C PHE A 43 -10.66 23.27 4.78
N PRO A 44 -10.47 23.31 6.12
CA PRO A 44 -11.35 24.06 7.01
C PRO A 44 -11.44 25.52 6.53
N ALA A 45 -12.62 26.14 6.57
CA ALA A 45 -12.81 27.52 6.10
C ALA A 45 -11.93 28.56 6.84
N ASN A 46 -11.30 28.16 7.95
CA ASN A 46 -10.49 28.99 8.83
C ASN A 46 -8.98 28.65 8.78
N HIS A 47 -8.52 27.83 7.83
CA HIS A 47 -7.08 27.59 7.63
C HIS A 47 -6.64 28.20 6.30
N LEU A 48 -5.67 29.11 6.37
CA LEU A 48 -4.98 29.63 5.21
C LEU A 48 -4.04 28.52 4.70
N VAL A 49 -4.12 28.24 3.39
CA VAL A 49 -3.31 27.24 2.69
C VAL A 49 -2.43 28.01 1.72
N GLU A 50 -1.14 27.67 1.64
CA GLU A 50 -0.25 28.36 0.71
C GLU A 50 -0.61 28.07 -0.74
N LEU A 51 -0.42 29.05 -1.61
CA LEU A 51 -0.71 28.92 -3.05
C LEU A 51 0.16 27.84 -3.73
N THR A 52 1.37 27.64 -3.22
CA THR A 52 2.29 26.57 -3.61
C THR A 52 1.67 25.19 -3.38
N GLU A 53 1.13 24.95 -2.17
CA GLU A 53 0.44 23.70 -1.85
C GLU A 53 -0.77 23.45 -2.76
N LEU A 54 -1.51 24.52 -3.13
CA LEU A 54 -2.62 24.41 -4.09
C LEU A 54 -2.15 24.07 -5.51
N LYS A 55 -1.05 24.66 -5.97
CA LYS A 55 -0.46 24.39 -7.29
C LYS A 55 0.08 22.97 -7.39
N ASP A 56 0.75 22.50 -6.35
CA ASP A 56 1.28 21.13 -6.30
C ASP A 56 0.13 20.11 -6.38
N ARG A 57 -0.94 20.33 -5.62
CA ARG A 57 -2.14 19.48 -5.68
C ARG A 57 -2.84 19.54 -7.05
N ASP A 58 -2.92 20.70 -7.68
CA ASP A 58 -3.53 20.83 -9.01
C ASP A 58 -2.68 20.13 -10.08
N SER A 59 -1.35 20.23 -9.98
CA SER A 59 -0.41 19.57 -10.89
C SER A 59 -0.49 18.04 -10.81
N LEU A 60 -0.74 17.50 -9.61
CA LEU A 60 -0.99 16.08 -9.39
C LEU A 60 -2.41 15.64 -9.82
N ARG A 61 -3.38 16.54 -9.80
CA ARG A 61 -4.77 16.26 -10.20
C ARG A 61 -5.00 16.33 -11.70
N HIS A 62 -4.30 17.20 -12.43
CA HIS A 62 -4.54 17.46 -13.84
C HIS A 62 -4.38 16.21 -14.74
N PRO A 63 -3.35 15.36 -14.58
CA PRO A 63 -3.19 14.13 -15.36
C PRO A 63 -4.34 13.12 -15.14
N LYS A 64 -4.89 13.09 -13.91
CA LYS A 64 -5.99 12.19 -13.50
C LYS A 64 -7.30 12.47 -14.25
N ILE A 65 -7.59 13.74 -14.54
CA ILE A 65 -8.80 14.14 -15.28
C ILE A 65 -8.75 13.68 -16.74
N LEU A 66 -7.55 13.67 -17.33
CA LEU A 66 -7.34 13.22 -18.71
C LEU A 66 -7.41 11.68 -18.83
N GLN A 67 -6.90 10.95 -17.84
CA GLN A 67 -6.91 9.47 -17.84
C GLN A 67 -8.29 8.84 -17.62
N GLN A 68 -9.16 9.46 -16.80
CA GLN A 68 -10.50 8.91 -16.53
C GLN A 68 -11.41 8.78 -17.78
N GLN A 69 -11.06 9.42 -18.89
CA GLN A 69 -11.82 9.30 -20.15
C GLN A 69 -11.45 8.07 -20.99
N GLN A 70 -10.41 7.29 -20.65
CA GLN A 70 -9.90 6.19 -21.50
C GLN A 70 -9.84 4.80 -20.85
N SER A 71 -10.05 4.64 -19.54
CA SER A 71 -9.87 3.35 -18.86
C SER A 71 -11.14 2.49 -18.86
N SER A 72 -11.23 1.53 -19.78
CA SER A 72 -12.10 0.36 -19.63
C SER A 72 -11.22 -0.88 -19.48
N VAL A 73 -11.50 -1.70 -18.45
CA VAL A 73 -10.77 -2.90 -18.02
C VAL A 73 -9.69 -2.61 -16.98
N GLY A 74 -10.10 -2.60 -15.72
CA GLY A 74 -9.17 -2.68 -14.61
C GLY A 74 -8.86 -4.15 -14.34
N SER A 75 -7.61 -4.56 -14.56
CA SER A 75 -7.07 -5.87 -14.19
C SER A 75 -6.08 -5.72 -13.05
N VAL A 76 -6.05 -6.68 -12.12
CA VAL A 76 -5.16 -6.66 -10.95
C VAL A 76 -3.93 -7.50 -11.28
N VAL A 77 -2.73 -6.94 -11.22
CA VAL A 77 -1.51 -7.77 -11.35
C VAL A 77 -1.12 -8.28 -9.98
N ASP A 78 -0.96 -9.60 -9.83
CA ASP A 78 -0.45 -10.22 -8.61
C ASP A 78 0.99 -10.70 -8.85
N PHE A 79 1.87 -10.31 -7.94
CA PHE A 79 3.28 -10.67 -7.94
C PHE A 79 3.56 -11.57 -6.74
N PRO A 80 3.93 -12.85 -6.95
CA PRO A 80 4.19 -13.77 -5.85
C PRO A 80 5.43 -13.32 -5.07
N VAL A 81 5.24 -12.94 -3.81
CA VAL A 81 6.31 -12.45 -2.94
C VAL A 81 7.01 -13.61 -2.23
N GLN A 82 8.33 -13.50 -2.10
CA GLN A 82 9.20 -14.37 -1.33
C GLN A 82 10.07 -13.54 -0.37
N GLY A 83 10.85 -14.21 0.47
CA GLY A 83 11.73 -13.55 1.43
C GLY A 83 11.07 -13.34 2.80
N THR A 84 11.75 -12.61 3.69
CA THR A 84 11.31 -12.39 5.06
C THR A 84 11.99 -11.16 5.65
N TYR A 85 11.28 -10.45 6.53
CA TYR A 85 11.80 -9.30 7.29
C TYR A 85 12.97 -9.66 8.23
N ASP A 86 13.14 -10.95 8.61
CA ASP A 86 14.13 -11.35 9.61
C ASP A 86 15.57 -11.15 9.10
N PRO A 87 16.32 -10.18 9.66
CA PRO A 87 17.68 -9.86 9.21
C PRO A 87 18.69 -10.98 9.50
N TYR A 88 18.36 -11.95 10.37
CA TYR A 88 19.21 -13.10 10.66
C TYR A 88 18.99 -14.27 9.69
N ARG A 89 18.04 -14.13 8.76
CA ARG A 89 17.76 -15.10 7.70
C ARG A 89 18.00 -14.52 6.32
N VAL A 90 17.21 -13.52 5.95
CA VAL A 90 17.21 -12.93 4.60
C VAL A 90 17.17 -11.41 4.72
N GLY A 91 16.19 -10.88 5.46
CA GLY A 91 16.06 -9.46 5.74
C GLY A 91 15.65 -8.64 4.52
N LEU A 92 14.91 -9.21 3.57
CA LEU A 92 14.30 -8.51 2.45
C LEU A 92 13.14 -9.32 1.88
N TYR A 93 12.19 -8.65 1.25
CA TYR A 93 11.19 -9.26 0.39
C TYR A 93 11.49 -9.02 -1.08
N PHE A 94 11.27 -10.04 -1.90
CA PHE A 94 11.55 -10.01 -3.33
C PHE A 94 10.44 -10.71 -4.11
N THR A 95 10.34 -10.38 -5.38
CA THR A 95 9.36 -10.96 -6.30
C THR A 95 10.02 -11.29 -7.64
N ARG A 96 9.22 -11.75 -8.60
CA ARG A 96 9.67 -12.10 -9.95
C ARG A 96 9.02 -11.17 -10.96
N VAL A 97 9.81 -10.64 -11.88
CA VAL A 97 9.34 -9.87 -13.04
C VAL A 97 9.77 -10.57 -14.31
N GLN A 98 8.91 -10.56 -15.33
CA GLN A 98 9.21 -11.13 -16.64
C GLN A 98 9.52 -10.02 -17.63
N LEU A 99 10.74 -10.01 -18.19
CA LEU A 99 11.20 -8.99 -19.13
C LEU A 99 11.63 -9.61 -20.46
N GLY A 100 11.39 -8.87 -21.55
CA GLY A 100 11.89 -9.18 -22.89
C GLY A 100 11.00 -10.07 -23.75
N SER A 101 11.43 -10.29 -24.98
CA SER A 101 10.77 -11.15 -25.98
C SER A 101 11.80 -12.08 -26.66
N PRO A 102 11.88 -13.36 -26.27
CA PRO A 102 10.96 -14.08 -25.36
C PRO A 102 11.10 -13.63 -23.88
N PRO A 103 10.04 -13.78 -23.05
CA PRO A 103 10.08 -13.42 -21.64
C PRO A 103 11.13 -14.21 -20.86
N LYS A 104 11.88 -13.51 -19.99
CA LYS A 104 12.79 -14.10 -19.01
C LYS A 104 12.42 -13.60 -17.61
N GLU A 105 12.42 -14.50 -16.62
CA GLU A 105 12.18 -14.14 -15.22
C GLU A 105 13.44 -13.59 -14.54
N PHE A 106 13.25 -12.53 -13.75
CA PHE A 106 14.26 -11.91 -12.90
C PHE A 106 13.72 -11.77 -11.48
N TYR A 107 14.49 -12.19 -10.49
CA TYR A 107 14.20 -11.99 -9.08
C TYR A 107 14.62 -10.59 -8.67
N VAL A 108 13.71 -9.80 -8.10
CA VAL A 108 13.96 -8.39 -7.79
C VAL A 108 13.44 -8.05 -6.40
N GLN A 109 14.24 -7.31 -5.63
CA GLN A 109 13.84 -6.82 -4.31
C GLN A 109 12.70 -5.79 -4.45
N ILE A 110 11.69 -5.86 -3.58
CA ILE A 110 10.59 -4.90 -3.57
C ILE A 110 11.02 -3.67 -2.78
N ASP A 111 11.12 -2.51 -3.44
CA ASP A 111 11.68 -1.30 -2.83
C ASP A 111 10.76 -0.10 -3.07
N THR A 112 10.05 0.36 -2.04
CA THR A 112 9.26 1.60 -2.11
C THR A 112 10.07 2.86 -1.79
N GLY A 113 11.35 2.71 -1.42
CA GLY A 113 12.29 3.79 -1.14
C GLY A 113 13.04 4.29 -2.39
N SER A 114 12.99 3.57 -3.52
CA SER A 114 13.57 4.02 -4.79
C SER A 114 12.60 3.91 -5.97
N ASP A 115 12.82 4.71 -7.00
CA ASP A 115 11.89 4.86 -8.11
C ASP A 115 12.05 3.75 -9.16
N VAL A 116 13.28 3.39 -9.50
CA VAL A 116 13.58 2.71 -10.76
C VAL A 116 13.67 1.19 -10.60
N LEU A 117 12.94 0.45 -11.44
CA LEU A 117 13.25 -0.96 -11.70
C LEU A 117 14.59 -1.04 -12.43
N TRP A 118 15.51 -1.84 -11.92
CA TRP A 118 16.72 -2.20 -12.64
C TRP A 118 17.08 -3.67 -12.42
N VAL A 119 17.77 -4.25 -13.40
CA VAL A 119 18.31 -5.61 -13.35
C VAL A 119 19.77 -5.63 -13.77
N SER A 120 20.52 -6.60 -13.26
CA SER A 120 21.93 -6.82 -13.60
C SER A 120 22.04 -7.18 -15.07
N CYS A 121 22.93 -6.49 -15.79
CA CYS A 121 23.14 -6.74 -17.21
C CYS A 121 24.38 -7.57 -17.52
N SER A 122 24.37 -8.20 -18.69
CA SER A 122 25.53 -8.92 -19.21
C SER A 122 26.79 -8.05 -19.16
N SER A 123 27.92 -8.62 -18.74
CA SER A 123 29.18 -7.89 -18.54
C SER A 123 29.18 -6.87 -17.39
N CYS A 124 28.28 -7.01 -16.42
CA CYS A 124 28.30 -6.18 -15.22
C CYS A 124 29.56 -6.41 -14.37
N ASN A 125 30.16 -5.30 -13.91
CA ASN A 125 31.26 -5.30 -12.95
C ASN A 125 30.74 -5.27 -11.51
N GLY A 126 31.23 -6.18 -10.65
CA GLY A 126 30.84 -6.24 -9.25
C GLY A 126 29.45 -6.83 -8.97
N CYS A 127 28.69 -7.21 -10.01
CA CYS A 127 27.43 -7.92 -9.82
C CYS A 127 27.68 -9.35 -9.28
N PRO A 128 26.91 -9.82 -8.30
CA PRO A 128 27.00 -11.18 -7.80
C PRO A 128 26.61 -12.18 -8.90
N SER A 129 27.29 -13.33 -8.96
CA SER A 129 26.99 -14.42 -9.91
C SER A 129 26.29 -15.62 -9.25
N SER A 130 26.02 -15.53 -7.95
CA SER A 130 25.34 -16.52 -7.15
C SER A 130 24.58 -15.86 -6.01
N SER A 131 23.55 -16.56 -5.52
CA SER A 131 22.71 -16.12 -4.40
C SER A 131 22.68 -17.15 -3.27
N GLY A 132 22.84 -16.68 -2.04
CA GLY A 132 22.62 -17.43 -0.81
C GLY A 132 21.14 -17.77 -0.57
N LEU A 133 20.23 -17.14 -1.32
CA LEU A 133 18.78 -17.42 -1.27
C LEU A 133 18.37 -18.66 -2.07
N GLN A 134 19.34 -19.39 -2.65
CA GLN A 134 19.11 -20.60 -3.47
C GLN A 134 18.26 -20.35 -4.73
N ILE A 135 18.30 -19.12 -5.23
CA ILE A 135 17.72 -18.72 -6.51
C ILE A 135 18.81 -18.60 -7.58
N PRO A 136 18.51 -18.90 -8.86
CA PRO A 136 19.46 -18.65 -9.94
C PRO A 136 19.59 -17.16 -10.21
N ILE A 137 20.83 -16.66 -10.36
CA ILE A 137 21.07 -15.28 -10.80
C ILE A 137 20.99 -15.22 -12.33
N GLN A 138 20.23 -14.26 -12.84
CA GLN A 138 20.05 -13.95 -14.25
C GLN A 138 20.65 -12.60 -14.61
N PHE A 139 21.20 -12.52 -15.81
CA PHE A 139 21.68 -11.27 -16.39
C PHE A 139 20.86 -10.93 -17.61
N TYR A 140 20.34 -9.71 -17.64
CA TYR A 140 19.63 -9.19 -18.79
C TYR A 140 20.62 -8.86 -19.91
N ASP A 141 20.30 -9.28 -21.12
CA ASP A 141 21.07 -8.97 -22.33
C ASP A 141 20.09 -8.36 -23.35
N PRO A 142 20.18 -7.04 -23.61
CA PRO A 142 19.33 -6.37 -24.59
C PRO A 142 19.39 -7.00 -25.98
N SER A 143 20.53 -7.57 -26.39
CA SER A 143 20.69 -8.20 -27.71
C SER A 143 19.92 -9.52 -27.84
N SER A 144 19.52 -10.11 -26.72
CA SER A 144 18.79 -11.38 -26.67
C SER A 144 17.26 -11.20 -26.73
N SER A 145 16.76 -9.96 -26.77
CA SER A 145 15.33 -9.65 -26.82
C SER A 145 14.99 -8.91 -28.11
N SER A 146 13.97 -9.40 -28.81
CA SER A 146 13.50 -8.81 -30.07
C SER A 146 12.75 -7.48 -29.90
N THR A 147 12.35 -7.13 -28.68
CA THR A 147 11.61 -5.91 -28.35
C THR A 147 12.45 -4.90 -27.56
N ALA A 148 13.71 -5.21 -27.26
CA ALA A 148 14.61 -4.31 -26.58
C ALA A 148 15.01 -3.12 -27.46
N SER A 149 15.03 -1.94 -26.85
CA SER A 149 15.55 -0.72 -27.47
C SER A 149 16.30 0.13 -26.46
N LEU A 150 17.44 0.71 -26.86
CA LEU A 150 18.22 1.60 -26.00
C LEU A 150 17.50 2.94 -25.85
N ILE A 151 17.54 3.51 -24.64
CA ILE A 151 17.01 4.86 -24.41
C ILE A 151 18.09 5.90 -24.66
N HIS A 152 17.81 6.79 -25.59
CA HIS A 152 18.66 7.92 -25.94
C HIS A 152 18.38 9.15 -25.09
N CYS A 153 19.30 10.10 -25.07
CA CYS A 153 19.15 11.32 -24.26
C CYS A 153 18.03 12.24 -24.70
N SER A 154 17.63 12.14 -25.97
CA SER A 154 16.49 12.88 -26.53
C SER A 154 15.14 12.28 -26.17
N ASP A 155 15.10 11.09 -25.54
CA ASP A 155 13.84 10.47 -25.11
C ASP A 155 13.20 11.26 -23.97
N GLN A 156 11.89 11.50 -24.07
CA GLN A 156 11.13 12.24 -23.06
C GLN A 156 11.23 11.58 -21.68
N ARG A 157 11.29 10.25 -21.60
CA ARG A 157 11.42 9.53 -20.32
C ARG A 157 12.78 9.75 -19.68
N CYS A 158 13.82 9.89 -20.50
CA CYS A 158 15.14 10.28 -20.00
C CYS A 158 15.08 11.69 -19.40
N SER A 159 14.41 12.62 -20.08
CA SER A 159 14.24 14.00 -19.60
C SER A 159 13.46 14.05 -18.27
N LEU A 160 12.39 13.27 -18.14
CA LEU A 160 11.64 13.14 -16.89
C LEU A 160 12.51 12.63 -15.74
N GLY A 161 13.33 11.60 -15.98
CA GLY A 161 14.27 11.11 -14.95
C GLY A 161 15.34 12.12 -14.56
N ALA A 162 15.65 13.10 -15.41
CA ALA A 162 16.65 14.11 -15.09
C ALA A 162 16.11 15.12 -14.05
N GLU A 163 14.80 15.34 -14.02
CA GLU A 163 14.13 16.21 -13.04
C GLU A 163 14.18 15.61 -11.62
N SER A 164 14.13 14.28 -11.51
CA SER A 164 14.23 13.53 -10.25
C SER A 164 15.64 13.05 -9.91
N LEU A 165 16.65 13.39 -10.72
CA LEU A 165 18.03 12.88 -10.61
C LEU A 165 18.18 11.36 -10.81
N ASP A 166 17.16 10.73 -11.38
CA ASP A 166 17.17 9.30 -11.72
C ASP A 166 17.87 9.01 -13.05
N SER A 167 18.07 10.03 -13.88
CA SER A 167 18.75 9.91 -15.16
C SER A 167 19.85 10.96 -15.32
N SER A 168 20.80 10.64 -16.20
CA SER A 168 21.90 11.51 -16.57
C SER A 168 22.27 11.25 -18.02
N CYS A 169 22.62 12.35 -18.68
CA CYS A 169 23.03 12.36 -20.07
C CYS A 169 24.36 13.08 -20.20
N SER A 170 25.42 12.32 -20.47
CA SER A 170 26.71 12.87 -20.84
C SER A 170 26.75 13.05 -22.37
N GLY A 171 27.11 14.25 -22.83
CA GLY A 171 27.03 14.62 -24.25
C GLY A 171 27.92 13.81 -25.20
N SER A 172 28.72 12.85 -24.70
CA SER A 172 29.63 12.04 -25.53
C SER A 172 29.02 10.75 -26.09
N ASN A 173 27.99 10.17 -25.46
CA ASN A 173 27.50 8.82 -25.82
C ASN A 173 25.99 8.73 -26.19
N ASP A 174 25.25 9.85 -26.20
CA ASP A 174 23.78 9.92 -26.50
C ASP A 174 22.95 8.78 -25.88
N GLN A 175 23.36 8.32 -24.71
CA GLN A 175 22.77 7.19 -24.00
C GLN A 175 22.25 7.69 -22.66
N CYS A 176 20.99 7.41 -22.38
CA CYS A 176 20.38 7.73 -21.10
C CYS A 176 20.95 6.79 -20.03
N SER A 177 21.67 7.36 -19.07
CA SER A 177 22.39 6.62 -18.04
C SER A 177 21.89 6.94 -16.65
N TYR A 178 22.17 6.08 -15.67
CA TYR A 178 21.82 6.34 -14.27
C TYR A 178 22.95 5.93 -13.34
N LYS A 179 22.94 6.52 -12.15
CA LYS A 179 23.82 6.15 -11.05
C LYS A 179 23.11 6.41 -9.74
N PHE A 180 22.85 5.35 -8.99
CA PHE A 180 22.18 5.40 -7.70
C PHE A 180 23.15 5.12 -6.56
N GLN A 181 22.88 5.73 -5.43
CA GLN A 181 23.48 5.38 -4.15
C GLN A 181 22.35 5.20 -3.13
N TYR A 182 22.32 4.05 -2.48
CA TYR A 182 21.32 3.68 -1.49
C TYR A 182 21.72 4.14 -0.09
N GLY A 183 20.76 4.15 0.84
CA GLY A 183 20.97 4.58 2.22
C GLY A 183 22.00 3.75 3.00
N ASP A 184 22.22 2.50 2.58
CA ASP A 184 23.27 1.62 3.13
C ASP A 184 24.68 1.90 2.56
N GLY A 185 24.78 2.85 1.63
CA GLY A 185 26.01 3.25 0.95
C GLY A 185 26.36 2.42 -0.29
N SER A 186 25.60 1.36 -0.58
CA SER A 186 25.72 0.59 -1.81
C SER A 186 25.27 1.41 -3.01
N GLY A 187 25.62 0.99 -4.22
CA GLY A 187 25.24 1.73 -5.42
C GLY A 187 25.32 0.92 -6.69
N THR A 188 24.54 1.33 -7.68
CA THR A 188 24.45 0.75 -9.02
C THR A 188 24.58 1.85 -10.07
N SER A 189 25.16 1.53 -11.22
CA SER A 189 25.16 2.42 -12.38
C SER A 189 25.08 1.65 -13.68
N GLY A 190 24.45 2.26 -14.68
CA GLY A 190 24.21 1.63 -15.97
C GLY A 190 23.49 2.55 -16.93
N PHE A 191 22.73 1.95 -17.85
CA PHE A 191 21.96 2.66 -18.85
C PHE A 191 20.51 2.18 -18.90
N TYR A 192 19.63 3.00 -19.44
CA TYR A 192 18.23 2.67 -19.60
C TYR A 192 17.96 1.90 -20.89
N VAL A 193 17.09 0.89 -20.78
CA VAL A 193 16.57 0.09 -21.88
C VAL A 193 15.06 0.11 -21.80
N SER A 194 14.39 0.21 -22.94
CA SER A 194 12.97 -0.09 -23.05
C SER A 194 12.77 -1.51 -23.56
N ASP A 195 11.94 -2.28 -22.87
CA ASP A 195 11.49 -3.60 -23.32
C ASP A 195 10.10 -3.92 -22.73
N GLN A 196 9.54 -5.07 -23.09
CA GLN A 196 8.27 -5.57 -22.59
C GLN A 196 8.41 -6.13 -21.18
N ILE A 197 7.55 -5.68 -20.27
CA ILE A 197 7.22 -6.40 -19.04
C ILE A 197 5.96 -7.24 -19.29
N HIS A 198 5.97 -8.49 -18.79
CA HIS A 198 4.81 -9.39 -18.85
C HIS A 198 4.21 -9.52 -17.46
N LEU A 199 2.89 -9.33 -17.39
CA LEU A 199 2.12 -9.20 -16.18
C LEU A 199 1.03 -10.26 -16.17
N ASP A 200 0.97 -11.04 -15.10
CA ASP A 200 -0.13 -11.96 -14.84
C ASP A 200 -1.27 -11.14 -14.24
N THR A 201 -2.27 -10.84 -15.07
CA THR A 201 -3.38 -9.98 -14.66
C THR A 201 -4.61 -10.82 -14.31
N ILE A 202 -5.26 -10.51 -13.19
CA ILE A 202 -6.48 -11.14 -12.71
C ILE A 202 -7.65 -10.24 -13.11
N VAL A 203 -8.46 -10.70 -14.06
CA VAL A 203 -9.71 -10.05 -14.47
C VAL A 203 -10.89 -10.80 -13.84
N GLY A 204 -11.52 -10.21 -12.83
CA GLY A 204 -12.65 -10.81 -12.11
C GLY A 204 -12.26 -12.08 -11.33
N ASP A 205 -13.26 -12.92 -10.98
CA ASP A 205 -13.09 -14.02 -10.03
C ASP A 205 -12.35 -15.27 -10.57
N SER A 206 -11.90 -15.33 -11.84
CA SER A 206 -11.30 -16.59 -12.34
C SER A 206 -10.52 -16.59 -13.66
N THR A 207 -10.30 -15.47 -14.36
CA THR A 207 -9.52 -15.51 -15.61
C THR A 207 -8.23 -14.70 -15.49
N SER A 208 -7.10 -15.42 -15.41
CA SER A 208 -5.80 -14.81 -15.64
C SER A 208 -5.66 -14.48 -17.13
N SER A 209 -5.40 -13.21 -17.42
CA SER A 209 -4.98 -12.77 -18.76
C SER A 209 -3.56 -12.24 -18.69
N ASN A 210 -2.71 -12.69 -19.60
CA ASN A 210 -1.35 -12.16 -19.71
C ASN A 210 -1.44 -10.80 -20.41
N ALA A 211 -1.03 -9.74 -19.73
CA ALA A 211 -0.84 -8.44 -20.35
C ALA A 211 0.65 -8.18 -20.52
N SER A 212 1.02 -7.47 -21.58
CA SER A 212 2.38 -7.00 -21.77
C SER A 212 2.35 -5.50 -21.98
N ALA A 213 3.31 -4.79 -21.40
CA ALA A 213 3.45 -3.35 -21.55
C ALA A 213 4.92 -2.99 -21.78
N SER A 214 5.15 -1.90 -22.52
CA SER A 214 6.50 -1.40 -22.71
C SER A 214 6.88 -0.56 -21.49
N ILE A 215 8.01 -0.88 -20.87
CA ILE A 215 8.56 -0.11 -19.76
C ILE A 215 10.03 0.23 -20.04
N VAL A 216 10.52 1.28 -19.39
CA VAL A 216 11.92 1.65 -19.29
C VAL A 216 12.44 1.20 -17.93
N PHE A 217 13.56 0.49 -17.93
CA PHE A 217 14.21 0.02 -16.71
C PHE A 217 15.74 0.10 -16.85
N GLY A 218 16.42 0.08 -15.71
CA GLY A 218 17.88 0.16 -15.63
C GLY A 218 18.54 -1.18 -15.99
N CYS A 219 19.52 -1.11 -16.87
CA CYS A 219 20.46 -2.17 -17.20
C CYS A 219 21.75 -1.92 -16.42
N SER A 220 21.89 -2.56 -15.24
CA SER A 220 22.99 -2.31 -14.31
C SER A 220 24.29 -2.92 -14.82
N MET A 221 25.28 -2.06 -15.09
CA MET A 221 26.62 -2.44 -15.58
C MET A 221 27.67 -2.41 -14.48
N THR A 222 27.39 -1.82 -13.33
CA THR A 222 28.28 -1.82 -12.17
C THR A 222 27.48 -1.82 -10.88
N GLN A 223 27.89 -2.63 -9.92
CA GLN A 223 27.39 -2.62 -8.54
C GLN A 223 28.54 -2.45 -7.55
N THR A 224 28.25 -1.84 -6.41
CA THR A 224 29.22 -1.53 -5.34
C THR A 224 28.59 -1.69 -3.97
N GLY A 225 29.42 -1.87 -2.94
CA GLY A 225 28.96 -2.01 -1.55
C GLY A 225 28.19 -3.31 -1.33
N ASP A 226 27.09 -3.24 -0.59
CA ASP A 226 26.32 -4.42 -0.18
C ASP A 226 25.64 -5.13 -1.35
N LEU A 227 25.38 -4.44 -2.47
CA LEU A 227 24.85 -5.05 -3.69
C LEU A 227 25.80 -6.10 -4.30
N THR A 228 27.11 -6.02 -4.05
CA THR A 228 28.07 -6.99 -4.60
C THR A 228 28.10 -8.30 -3.80
N LYS A 229 27.41 -8.39 -2.67
CA LYS A 229 27.44 -9.55 -1.79
C LYS A 229 26.47 -10.62 -2.26
N SER A 230 26.92 -11.87 -2.22
CA SER A 230 26.13 -13.02 -2.65
C SER A 230 25.18 -13.58 -1.58
N ASP A 231 25.28 -13.15 -0.32
CA ASP A 231 24.50 -13.70 0.80
C ASP A 231 22.98 -13.60 0.59
N ARG A 232 22.53 -12.48 0.05
CA ARG A 232 21.11 -12.18 -0.24
C ARG A 232 20.88 -11.61 -1.64
N ALA A 233 21.77 -11.93 -2.57
CA ALA A 233 21.72 -11.40 -3.93
C ALA A 233 20.42 -11.79 -4.66
N VAL A 234 19.87 -10.81 -5.37
CA VAL A 234 18.78 -10.94 -6.35
C VAL A 234 19.26 -10.31 -7.67
N ASP A 235 18.50 -10.47 -8.75
CA ASP A 235 18.88 -9.98 -10.08
C ASP A 235 18.82 -8.45 -10.18
N GLY A 236 18.04 -7.80 -9.32
CA GLY A 236 18.04 -6.34 -9.17
C GLY A 236 17.01 -5.82 -8.18
N ILE A 237 16.57 -4.57 -8.35
CA ILE A 237 15.61 -3.90 -7.47
C ILE A 237 14.41 -3.45 -8.29
N PHE A 238 13.22 -3.73 -7.77
CA PHE A 238 11.93 -3.28 -8.29
C PHE A 238 11.49 -2.02 -7.53
N GLY A 239 11.91 -0.87 -8.05
CA GLY A 239 11.53 0.44 -7.50
C GLY A 239 10.04 0.75 -7.68
N PHE A 240 9.41 1.16 -6.58
CA PHE A 240 8.01 1.57 -6.49
C PHE A 240 7.86 3.02 -6.00
N GLY A 241 8.91 3.84 -6.09
CA GLY A 241 8.88 5.25 -5.71
C GLY A 241 7.89 6.11 -6.52
N GLN A 242 7.81 7.38 -6.15
CA GLN A 242 6.78 8.31 -6.65
C GLN A 242 7.15 8.99 -7.97
N GLN A 243 8.39 8.86 -8.44
CA GLN A 243 8.88 9.60 -9.60
C GLN A 243 8.49 8.93 -10.92
N GLY A 244 8.57 9.70 -12.02
CA GLY A 244 8.02 9.30 -13.31
C GLY A 244 8.67 8.07 -13.97
N LEU A 245 9.86 7.65 -13.53
CA LEU A 245 10.52 6.43 -14.01
C LEU A 245 10.10 5.17 -13.24
N SER A 246 9.27 5.28 -12.19
CA SER A 246 8.76 4.10 -11.52
C SER A 246 7.82 3.29 -12.41
N VAL A 247 7.83 1.97 -12.25
CA VAL A 247 7.02 1.08 -13.09
C VAL A 247 5.54 1.38 -12.91
N ILE A 248 5.10 1.74 -11.70
CA ILE A 248 3.71 2.13 -11.46
C ILE A 248 3.33 3.40 -12.23
N ALA A 249 4.18 4.43 -12.25
CA ALA A 249 3.95 5.64 -13.03
C ALA A 249 3.91 5.34 -14.54
N GLN A 250 4.82 4.51 -15.02
CA GLN A 250 4.87 4.11 -16.43
C GLN A 250 3.63 3.31 -16.86
N LEU A 251 3.20 2.33 -16.08
CA LEU A 251 2.02 1.50 -16.39
C LEU A 251 0.71 2.29 -16.26
N SER A 252 0.61 3.16 -15.24
CA SER A 252 -0.52 4.06 -15.04
C SER A 252 -0.67 5.06 -16.19
N SER A 253 0.44 5.66 -16.65
CA SER A 253 0.44 6.57 -17.80
C SER A 253 -0.07 5.94 -19.09
N GLN A 254 0.10 4.63 -19.24
CA GLN A 254 -0.36 3.82 -20.37
C GLN A 254 -1.77 3.25 -20.18
N GLY A 255 -2.40 3.46 -19.01
CA GLY A 255 -3.69 2.88 -18.67
C GLY A 255 -3.68 1.37 -18.42
N VAL A 256 -2.50 0.77 -18.23
CA VAL A 256 -2.33 -0.68 -18.00
C VAL A 256 -2.63 -1.04 -16.53
N ALA A 257 -2.32 -0.13 -15.60
CA ALA A 257 -2.58 -0.29 -14.18
C ALA A 257 -3.20 0.98 -13.58
N PRO A 258 -3.92 0.89 -12.45
CA PRO A 258 -4.31 2.08 -11.69
C PRO A 258 -3.09 2.85 -11.18
N ASP A 259 -3.26 4.14 -10.88
CA ASP A 259 -2.27 4.95 -10.16
C ASP A 259 -2.24 4.63 -8.67
N ALA A 260 -2.04 3.35 -8.35
CA ALA A 260 -1.98 2.80 -7.02
C ALA A 260 -1.41 1.38 -7.03
N PHE A 261 -0.76 0.99 -5.93
CA PHE A 261 -0.34 -0.39 -5.69
C PHE A 261 -0.46 -0.71 -4.20
N SER A 262 -0.40 -1.99 -3.86
CA SER A 262 -0.52 -2.45 -2.48
C SER A 262 0.40 -3.64 -2.23
N HIS A 263 0.84 -3.80 -0.99
CA HIS A 263 1.50 -5.03 -0.57
C HIS A 263 0.97 -5.53 0.79
N CYS A 264 1.22 -6.80 1.06
CA CYS A 264 1.03 -7.42 2.37
C CYS A 264 2.16 -8.42 2.59
N LEU A 265 3.11 -8.07 3.45
CA LEU A 265 4.31 -8.87 3.70
C LEU A 265 4.07 -9.83 4.86
N VAL A 266 4.30 -11.12 4.66
CA VAL A 266 4.10 -12.15 5.71
C VAL A 266 5.19 -12.00 6.77
N GLY A 267 4.78 -11.68 8.00
CA GLY A 267 5.67 -11.51 9.15
C GLY A 267 5.98 -12.80 9.91
N SER A 268 5.48 -13.95 9.46
CA SER A 268 5.87 -15.26 9.99
C SER A 268 7.16 -15.77 9.33
N GLY A 269 7.87 -16.68 9.99
CA GLY A 269 9.13 -17.23 9.48
C GLY A 269 9.03 -18.03 8.18
N ALA A 270 7.82 -18.28 7.66
CA ALA A 270 7.58 -18.87 6.34
C ALA A 270 7.84 -17.87 5.20
N GLY A 271 7.77 -16.56 5.49
CA GLY A 271 8.01 -15.51 4.51
C GLY A 271 6.93 -15.37 3.44
N GLY A 272 7.23 -14.57 2.42
CA GLY A 272 6.36 -14.29 1.28
C GLY A 272 5.31 -13.21 1.51
N GLY A 273 4.20 -13.28 0.78
CA GLY A 273 3.13 -12.29 0.83
C GLY A 273 2.55 -11.96 -0.53
N ILE A 274 1.96 -10.77 -0.62
CA ILE A 274 1.20 -10.30 -1.77
C ILE A 274 1.75 -8.94 -2.19
N LEU A 275 1.94 -8.75 -3.49
CA LEU A 275 2.21 -7.45 -4.09
C LEU A 275 1.26 -7.30 -5.28
N ALA A 276 0.43 -6.26 -5.25
CA ALA A 276 -0.62 -6.05 -6.24
C ALA A 276 -0.55 -4.66 -6.86
N LEU A 277 -0.68 -4.57 -8.19
CA LEU A 277 -0.96 -3.29 -8.86
C LEU A 277 -2.46 -2.99 -8.76
N GLY A 278 -2.80 -1.95 -7.99
CA GLY A 278 -4.16 -1.64 -7.56
C GLY A 278 -4.28 -1.46 -6.04
N GLN A 279 -5.52 -1.28 -5.57
CA GLN A 279 -5.82 -1.04 -4.15
C GLN A 279 -6.42 -2.29 -3.52
N ILE A 280 -5.75 -2.89 -2.54
CA ILE A 280 -6.37 -3.92 -1.70
C ILE A 280 -7.45 -3.24 -0.85
N ILE A 281 -8.66 -3.79 -0.87
CA ILE A 281 -9.81 -3.28 -0.11
C ILE A 281 -9.98 -4.11 1.16
N GLU A 282 -9.83 -3.44 2.30
CA GLU A 282 -10.03 -4.02 3.63
C GLU A 282 -10.91 -3.05 4.45
N PRO A 283 -12.05 -3.48 5.01
CA PRO A 283 -12.97 -2.61 5.75
C PRO A 283 -12.34 -1.84 6.91
N SER A 284 -11.28 -2.40 7.52
CA SER A 284 -10.57 -1.79 8.66
C SER A 284 -9.46 -0.80 8.26
N MET A 285 -9.31 -0.49 6.97
CA MET A 285 -8.28 0.43 6.47
C MET A 285 -8.40 1.84 7.05
N VAL A 286 -7.29 2.36 7.55
CA VAL A 286 -7.13 3.78 7.89
C VAL A 286 -6.18 4.45 6.91
N TYR A 287 -6.37 5.75 6.65
CA TYR A 287 -5.58 6.49 5.67
C TYR A 287 -4.99 7.77 6.26
N THR A 288 -3.78 8.11 5.82
CA THR A 288 -3.10 9.38 6.09
C THR A 288 -2.64 10.02 4.77
N PRO A 289 -2.68 11.35 4.64
CA PRO A 289 -2.20 12.02 3.44
C PRO A 289 -0.69 11.83 3.24
N LEU A 290 -0.29 11.69 1.98
CA LEU A 290 1.11 11.83 1.57
C LEU A 290 1.53 13.31 1.66
N ILE A 291 2.79 13.53 2.02
CA ILE A 291 3.40 14.86 1.89
C ILE A 291 3.79 15.03 0.42
N PRO A 292 3.27 16.04 -0.29
CA PRO A 292 3.56 16.25 -1.71
C PRO A 292 5.01 16.68 -1.93
N SER A 293 5.49 16.49 -3.16
CA SER A 293 6.79 16.99 -3.63
C SER A 293 7.97 16.50 -2.78
N GLN A 294 7.89 15.25 -2.31
CA GLN A 294 8.94 14.57 -1.54
C GLN A 294 9.61 13.46 -2.37
N PRO A 295 10.89 13.15 -2.10
CA PRO A 295 11.60 12.10 -2.83
C PRO A 295 11.07 10.69 -2.53
N HIS A 296 10.52 10.46 -1.33
CA HIS A 296 10.01 9.16 -0.89
C HIS A 296 8.55 9.26 -0.44
N TYR A 297 7.96 8.11 -0.06
CA TYR A 297 6.66 8.04 0.60
C TYR A 297 6.68 8.65 2.00
N ASN A 298 6.67 9.97 2.03
CA ASN A 298 6.72 10.78 3.22
C ASN A 298 5.34 10.98 3.85
N LEU A 299 5.26 10.72 5.15
CA LEU A 299 4.08 10.84 5.99
C LEU A 299 4.33 11.81 7.14
N ASN A 300 3.26 12.47 7.59
CA ASN A 300 3.32 13.36 8.73
C ASN A 300 3.01 12.59 10.04
N LEU A 301 4.06 12.11 10.71
CA LEU A 301 3.99 11.51 12.04
C LEU A 301 3.94 12.63 13.10
N LEU A 302 2.91 12.65 13.93
CA LEU A 302 2.67 13.72 14.89
C LEU A 302 3.16 13.34 16.30
N SER A 303 3.01 12.08 16.69
CA SER A 303 3.46 11.60 18.00
C SER A 303 3.62 10.09 18.05
N ILE A 304 4.38 9.64 19.04
CA ILE A 304 4.49 8.23 19.40
C ILE A 304 3.87 8.06 20.78
N SER A 305 3.11 6.99 20.97
CA SER A 305 2.57 6.61 22.28
C SER A 305 2.99 5.20 22.65
N VAL A 306 3.35 4.98 23.92
CA VAL A 306 3.70 3.66 24.47
C VAL A 306 2.72 3.35 25.59
N ASN A 307 2.05 2.21 25.51
CA ASN A 307 1.01 1.80 26.46
C ASN A 307 -0.08 2.88 26.68
N GLY A 308 -0.51 3.52 25.59
CA GLY A 308 -1.50 4.60 25.60
C GLY A 308 -1.00 5.95 26.14
N GLN A 309 0.26 6.06 26.58
CA GLN A 309 0.86 7.32 27.03
C GLN A 309 1.68 7.94 25.90
N MET A 310 1.31 9.16 25.51
CA MET A 310 2.04 9.92 24.51
C MET A 310 3.42 10.33 25.04
N LEU A 311 4.45 10.08 24.25
CA LEU A 311 5.82 10.44 24.60
C LEU A 311 6.03 11.96 24.46
N SER A 312 6.84 12.53 25.34
CA SER A 312 7.22 13.94 25.30
C SER A 312 8.31 14.19 24.24
N ILE A 313 7.96 14.03 22.97
CA ILE A 313 8.80 14.30 21.81
C ILE A 313 8.23 15.52 21.08
N ASP A 314 9.07 16.47 20.72
CA ASP A 314 8.65 17.63 19.94
C ASP A 314 8.19 17.17 18.53
N PRO A 315 6.96 17.47 18.08
CA PRO A 315 6.47 17.04 16.76
C PRO A 315 7.35 17.49 15.59
N SER A 316 8.13 18.57 15.74
CA SER A 316 9.07 19.04 14.71
C SER A 316 10.20 18.05 14.42
N VAL A 317 10.47 17.09 15.32
CA VAL A 317 11.43 16.00 15.10
C VAL A 317 11.04 15.12 13.91
N PHE A 318 9.73 14.98 13.66
CA PHE A 318 9.18 14.16 12.58
C PHE A 318 8.74 14.95 11.35
N ALA A 319 8.81 16.29 11.41
CA ALA A 319 8.41 17.14 10.31
C ALA A 319 9.41 17.08 9.15
N THR A 320 8.93 17.33 7.93
CA THR A 320 9.81 17.47 6.76
C THR A 320 10.28 18.92 6.63
N SER A 321 11.60 19.13 6.54
CA SER A 321 12.24 20.44 6.39
C SER A 321 13.59 20.31 5.68
N SER A 322 14.29 21.42 5.45
CA SER A 322 15.63 21.40 4.82
C SER A 322 16.69 20.57 5.57
N ASN A 323 16.47 20.27 6.86
CA ASN A 323 17.37 19.51 7.71
C ASN A 323 16.70 18.27 8.34
N ARG A 324 15.48 17.92 7.93
CA ARG A 324 14.72 16.78 8.42
C ARG A 324 14.02 16.10 7.26
N GLY A 325 14.27 14.80 7.08
CA GLY A 325 13.64 14.03 6.00
C GLY A 325 12.26 13.49 6.36
N GLY A 326 11.69 13.86 7.50
CA GLY A 326 10.36 13.43 7.94
C GLY A 326 10.28 11.93 8.25
N THR A 327 9.08 11.36 8.10
CA THR A 327 8.83 9.91 8.26
C THR A 327 8.54 9.26 6.92
N ILE A 328 9.26 8.20 6.58
CA ILE A 328 9.20 7.50 5.29
C ILE A 328 8.70 6.07 5.51
N ILE A 329 7.85 5.58 4.61
CA ILE A 329 7.52 4.15 4.51
C ILE A 329 8.36 3.51 3.40
N ASP A 330 9.09 2.45 3.74
CA ASP A 330 10.09 1.87 2.83
C ASP A 330 10.24 0.35 2.97
N SER A 331 9.67 -0.43 2.03
CA SER A 331 9.90 -1.88 1.98
C SER A 331 11.31 -2.28 1.51
N GLY A 332 12.11 -1.33 1.00
CA GLY A 332 13.52 -1.54 0.68
C GLY A 332 14.41 -1.60 1.91
N THR A 333 13.88 -1.22 3.08
CA THR A 333 14.59 -1.21 4.35
C THR A 333 14.08 -2.34 5.27
N THR A 334 14.98 -3.21 5.74
CA THR A 334 14.63 -4.34 6.63
C THR A 334 14.10 -3.89 7.99
N LEU A 335 14.81 -2.97 8.63
CA LEU A 335 14.57 -2.51 10.00
C LEU A 335 13.78 -1.22 10.02
N ALA A 336 13.55 -0.68 11.21
CA ALA A 336 13.03 0.68 11.33
C ALA A 336 14.10 1.62 11.87
N TYR A 337 13.99 2.89 11.54
CA TYR A 337 14.89 3.94 12.00
C TYR A 337 14.06 5.07 12.59
N LEU A 338 14.49 5.61 13.72
CA LEU A 338 13.92 6.83 14.30
C LEU A 338 14.92 7.96 14.19
N ALA A 339 14.38 9.17 14.02
CA ALA A 339 15.14 10.38 14.29
C ALA A 339 15.78 10.27 15.68
N ASP A 340 17.03 10.73 15.80
CA ASP A 340 17.87 10.42 16.96
C ASP A 340 17.25 10.90 18.28
N GLU A 341 16.53 12.03 18.25
CA GLU A 341 15.83 12.62 19.39
C GLU A 341 14.59 11.84 19.82
N ALA A 342 13.98 11.07 18.92
CA ALA A 342 12.81 10.23 19.21
C ALA A 342 13.21 8.84 19.73
N TYR A 343 14.40 8.34 19.36
CA TYR A 343 14.85 6.99 19.68
C TYR A 343 14.99 6.73 21.19
N ASP A 344 15.71 7.60 21.91
CA ASP A 344 15.97 7.37 23.34
C ASP A 344 14.67 7.43 24.18
N PRO A 345 13.76 8.41 24.01
CA PRO A 345 12.46 8.41 24.68
C PRO A 345 11.62 7.16 24.35
N PHE A 346 11.66 6.69 23.11
CA PHE A 346 10.93 5.50 22.67
C PHE A 346 11.43 4.24 23.40
N VAL A 347 12.74 3.99 23.38
CA VAL A 347 13.34 2.83 24.04
C VAL A 347 13.17 2.89 25.55
N GLN A 348 13.33 4.08 26.15
CA GLN A 348 13.16 4.29 27.58
C GLN A 348 11.72 3.97 28.03
N ALA A 349 10.71 4.44 27.30
CA ALA A 349 9.32 4.19 27.63
C ALA A 349 8.97 2.69 27.55
N ILE A 350 9.47 1.98 26.54
CA ILE A 350 9.31 0.52 26.45
C ILE A 350 10.00 -0.17 27.64
N THR A 351 11.26 0.19 27.93
CA THR A 351 12.02 -0.38 29.06
C THR A 351 11.34 -0.17 30.40
N GLN A 352 10.67 0.97 30.60
CA GLN A 352 9.96 1.28 31.84
C GLN A 352 8.60 0.58 31.94
N SER A 353 8.00 0.20 30.81
CA SER A 353 6.70 -0.45 30.77
C SER A 353 6.74 -1.97 30.95
N VAL A 354 7.91 -2.60 30.74
CA VAL A 354 8.06 -4.05 30.88
C VAL A 354 8.13 -4.49 32.34
N SER A 355 7.69 -5.71 32.63
CA SER A 355 7.74 -6.32 33.96
C SER A 355 9.16 -6.35 34.54
N GLN A 356 9.27 -6.27 35.87
CA GLN A 356 10.53 -6.46 36.61
C GLN A 356 11.17 -7.86 36.39
N SER A 357 10.40 -8.82 35.90
CA SER A 357 10.90 -10.16 35.53
C SER A 357 11.69 -10.16 34.21
N VAL A 358 11.69 -9.06 33.45
CA VAL A 358 12.46 -8.88 32.22
C VAL A 358 13.81 -8.26 32.56
N ARG A 359 14.91 -8.85 32.09
CA ARG A 359 16.25 -8.30 32.30
C ARG A 359 16.72 -7.52 31.07
N PRO A 360 16.82 -6.18 31.13
CA PRO A 360 17.38 -5.40 30.04
C PRO A 360 18.88 -5.69 29.86
N LEU A 361 19.33 -5.73 28.61
CA LEU A 361 20.72 -5.90 28.21
C LEU A 361 21.04 -4.93 27.07
N MET A 362 22.18 -4.27 27.15
CA MET A 362 22.69 -3.51 26.01
C MET A 362 23.53 -4.43 25.11
N SER A 363 23.11 -4.56 23.86
CA SER A 363 23.87 -5.21 22.79
C SER A 363 24.64 -4.16 21.97
N LYS A 364 25.52 -4.61 21.07
CA LYS A 364 26.17 -3.74 20.07
C LYS A 364 25.14 -3.07 19.15
N ASP A 365 24.04 -3.75 18.88
CA ASP A 365 23.03 -3.33 17.90
C ASP A 365 21.83 -2.61 18.53
N GLY A 366 21.80 -2.45 19.86
CA GLY A 366 20.72 -1.74 20.55
C GLY A 366 20.30 -2.35 21.89
N GLN A 367 19.15 -1.89 22.38
CA GLN A 367 18.54 -2.37 23.63
C GLN A 367 17.88 -3.74 23.40
N CYS A 368 18.22 -4.70 24.25
CA CYS A 368 17.64 -6.03 24.27
C CYS A 368 17.09 -6.40 25.66
N TYR A 369 16.35 -7.50 25.72
CA TYR A 369 15.63 -7.95 26.88
C TYR A 369 15.65 -9.48 26.94
N LEU A 370 16.13 -10.02 28.05
CA LEU A 370 15.98 -11.44 28.33
C LEU A 370 14.64 -11.68 29.03
N VAL A 371 13.84 -12.54 28.42
CA VAL A 371 12.50 -12.88 28.88
C VAL A 371 12.45 -14.37 29.18
N ALA A 372 12.08 -14.71 30.43
CA ALA A 372 11.95 -16.09 30.87
C ALA A 372 10.73 -16.79 30.25
N SER A 373 9.65 -16.04 29.99
CA SER A 373 8.52 -16.49 29.18
C SER A 373 8.75 -16.14 27.71
N SER A 374 8.30 -16.99 26.80
CA SER A 374 8.39 -16.71 25.36
C SER A 374 7.29 -15.79 24.83
N THR A 375 6.41 -15.26 25.70
CA THR A 375 5.25 -14.49 25.28
C THR A 375 5.62 -13.01 25.03
N PRO A 376 5.45 -12.50 23.79
CA PRO A 376 5.75 -11.11 23.46
C PRO A 376 4.78 -10.11 24.14
N GLU A 377 3.65 -10.59 24.67
CA GLU A 377 2.61 -9.80 25.35
C GLU A 377 3.08 -9.09 26.64
N ILE A 378 4.27 -9.42 27.14
CA ILE A 378 4.91 -8.71 28.25
C ILE A 378 5.38 -7.30 27.87
N PHE A 379 5.50 -7.03 26.58
CA PHE A 379 5.89 -5.73 26.03
C PHE A 379 4.66 -4.90 25.66
N PRO A 380 4.75 -3.56 25.75
CA PRO A 380 3.60 -2.68 25.54
C PRO A 380 3.17 -2.64 24.07
N THR A 381 1.94 -2.22 23.82
CA THR A 381 1.54 -1.73 22.50
C THR A 381 2.15 -0.35 22.25
N VAL A 382 2.58 -0.12 21.00
CA VAL A 382 3.06 1.18 20.53
C VAL A 382 2.06 1.73 19.51
N SER A 383 1.80 3.04 19.53
CA SER A 383 1.02 3.73 18.51
C SER A 383 1.86 4.80 17.84
N LEU A 384 1.94 4.76 16.51
CA LEU A 384 2.45 5.84 15.67
C LEU A 384 1.26 6.64 15.16
N ASN A 385 1.14 7.90 15.58
CA ASN A 385 -0.05 8.72 15.32
C ASN A 385 0.24 9.73 14.21
N PHE A 386 -0.45 9.60 13.08
CA PHE A 386 -0.24 10.40 11.88
C PHE A 386 -1.30 11.49 11.71
N ALA A 387 -1.03 12.43 10.80
CA ALA A 387 -2.02 13.38 10.32
C ALA A 387 -3.29 12.68 9.76
N GLY A 388 -4.41 13.41 9.74
CA GLY A 388 -5.70 12.84 9.36
C GLY A 388 -6.34 11.93 10.42
N GLY A 389 -5.73 11.82 11.61
CA GLY A 389 -6.26 11.02 12.72
C GLY A 389 -6.01 9.52 12.58
N ALA A 390 -5.15 9.09 11.64
CA ALA A 390 -4.77 7.71 11.48
C ALA A 390 -3.69 7.31 12.48
N SER A 391 -3.88 6.18 13.16
CA SER A 391 -2.88 5.60 14.06
C SER A 391 -2.48 4.21 13.57
N MET A 392 -1.18 3.96 13.49
CA MET A 392 -0.62 2.64 13.24
C MET A 392 -0.28 1.99 14.58
N ILE A 393 -1.03 0.95 14.92
CA ILE A 393 -0.85 0.21 16.17
C ILE A 393 0.16 -0.92 15.93
N LEU A 394 1.29 -0.84 16.62
CA LEU A 394 2.37 -1.82 16.55
C LEU A 394 2.27 -2.80 17.72
N ARG A 395 2.24 -4.08 17.38
CA ARG A 395 2.39 -5.18 18.35
C ARG A 395 3.88 -5.31 18.71
N PRO A 396 4.22 -5.96 19.83
CA PRO A 396 5.61 -6.21 20.20
C PRO A 396 6.50 -6.75 19.07
N GLN A 397 6.00 -7.70 18.28
CA GLN A 397 6.70 -8.28 17.13
C GLN A 397 6.87 -7.34 15.92
N ASP A 398 6.28 -6.15 15.95
CA ASP A 398 6.39 -5.12 14.91
C ASP A 398 7.45 -4.05 15.28
N TYR A 399 8.07 -4.17 16.46
CA TYR A 399 9.20 -3.32 16.88
C TYR A 399 10.32 -4.09 17.60
N LEU A 400 10.14 -5.38 17.88
CA LEU A 400 11.14 -6.28 18.46
C LEU A 400 11.54 -7.37 17.47
N LEU A 401 12.81 -7.76 17.55
CA LEU A 401 13.38 -8.93 16.88
C LEU A 401 13.69 -10.00 17.93
N GLN A 402 13.26 -11.23 17.67
CA GLN A 402 13.65 -12.37 18.48
C GLN A 402 15.02 -12.88 18.00
N GLN A 403 15.96 -13.00 18.93
CA GLN A 403 17.26 -13.63 18.70
C GLN A 403 17.33 -15.01 19.38
N ASN A 404 18.43 -15.72 19.13
CA ASN A 404 18.72 -17.01 19.77
C ASN A 404 18.64 -16.92 21.30
N SER A 405 18.07 -17.95 21.92
CA SER A 405 17.91 -18.01 23.38
C SER A 405 19.26 -18.05 24.10
N VAL A 406 19.40 -17.28 25.17
CA VAL A 406 20.59 -17.27 26.04
C VAL A 406 20.24 -17.93 27.37
N GLY A 407 20.86 -19.07 27.67
CA GLY A 407 20.61 -19.79 28.92
C GLY A 407 19.15 -20.26 29.09
N GLY A 408 18.46 -20.55 27.99
CA GLY A 408 17.05 -20.97 27.99
C GLY A 408 16.03 -19.84 27.99
N ALA A 409 16.45 -18.58 28.16
CA ALA A 409 15.59 -17.40 28.04
C ALA A 409 15.59 -16.85 26.60
N ALA A 410 14.43 -16.40 26.12
CA ALA A 410 14.32 -15.75 24.82
C ALA A 410 14.94 -14.34 24.88
N LEU A 411 15.71 -13.98 23.86
CA LEU A 411 16.31 -12.65 23.73
C LEU A 411 15.50 -11.84 22.72
N TRP A 412 14.92 -10.73 23.16
CA TRP A 412 14.17 -9.80 22.30
C TRP A 412 14.90 -8.47 22.22
N CYS A 413 15.18 -7.98 21.03
CA CYS A 413 15.92 -6.74 20.81
C CYS A 413 15.04 -5.71 20.08
N ILE A 414 15.17 -4.44 20.44
CA ILE A 414 14.53 -3.35 19.69
C ILE A 414 15.06 -3.39 18.26
N GLY A 415 14.14 -3.54 17.29
CA GLY A 415 14.45 -3.56 15.86
C GLY A 415 14.41 -2.18 15.21
N PHE A 416 14.17 -1.13 16.01
CA PHE A 416 14.41 0.25 15.62
C PHE A 416 15.88 0.62 15.86
N GLN A 417 16.45 1.47 15.01
CA GLN A 417 17.78 2.06 15.18
C GLN A 417 17.74 3.59 15.15
N LYS A 418 18.81 4.24 15.60
CA LYS A 418 19.00 5.69 15.38
C LYS A 418 19.31 5.96 13.91
N SER A 419 18.78 7.06 13.39
CA SER A 419 19.09 7.60 12.06
C SER A 419 20.52 8.15 11.92
N ARG A 420 21.29 8.23 13.03
CA ARG A 420 22.70 8.65 13.07
C ARG A 420 22.92 10.05 12.48
N GLY A 421 22.08 11.00 12.88
CA GLY A 421 22.16 12.39 12.45
C GLY A 421 21.53 12.70 11.10
N GLN A 422 20.92 11.72 10.42
CA GLN A 422 20.18 11.96 9.18
C GLN A 422 18.86 12.70 9.41
N GLY A 423 18.33 12.69 10.64
CA GLY A 423 17.10 13.41 10.98
C GLY A 423 15.88 12.86 10.24
N ILE A 424 15.88 11.56 9.98
CA ILE A 424 14.83 10.83 9.27
C ILE A 424 14.26 9.71 10.14
N THR A 425 12.99 9.39 9.94
CA THR A 425 12.35 8.18 10.47
C THR A 425 11.98 7.30 9.30
N ILE A 426 12.33 6.01 9.34
CA ILE A 426 12.01 5.04 8.29
C ILE A 426 11.22 3.89 8.93
N LEU A 427 10.06 3.60 8.37
CA LEU A 427 9.24 2.44 8.73
C LEU A 427 9.47 1.36 7.67
N GLY A 428 10.40 0.46 7.98
CA GLY A 428 10.75 -0.65 7.10
C GLY A 428 9.92 -1.91 7.31
N ASP A 429 10.33 -2.99 6.67
CA ASP A 429 9.64 -4.30 6.64
C ASP A 429 9.23 -4.81 8.02
N LEU A 430 10.07 -4.59 9.05
CA LEU A 430 9.74 -4.93 10.44
C LEU A 430 8.39 -4.33 10.89
N VAL A 431 8.11 -3.10 10.50
CA VAL A 431 6.87 -2.37 10.81
C VAL A 431 5.78 -2.71 9.80
N LEU A 432 6.13 -2.87 8.53
CA LEU A 432 5.18 -3.05 7.43
C LEU A 432 4.59 -4.46 7.31
N LYS A 433 5.25 -5.48 7.88
CA LYS A 433 4.73 -6.86 7.88
C LYS A 433 3.42 -7.02 8.65
N ASP A 434 2.68 -8.06 8.28
CA ASP A 434 1.35 -8.42 8.79
C ASP A 434 0.34 -7.25 8.67
N LYS A 435 0.53 -6.43 7.63
CA LYS A 435 -0.35 -5.32 7.29
C LYS A 435 -0.54 -5.29 5.79
N ILE A 436 -1.77 -5.03 5.37
CA ILE A 436 -1.98 -4.49 4.03
C ILE A 436 -1.52 -3.04 4.08
N VAL A 437 -0.69 -2.64 3.12
CA VAL A 437 -0.29 -1.25 2.89
C VAL A 437 -0.69 -0.87 1.48
N VAL A 438 -1.53 0.17 1.34
CA VAL A 438 -2.03 0.68 0.06
C VAL A 438 -1.41 2.03 -0.22
N TYR A 439 -0.72 2.14 -1.35
CA TYR A 439 -0.14 3.37 -1.87
C TYR A 439 -1.12 3.93 -2.90
N ASP A 440 -2.07 4.75 -2.44
CA ASP A 440 -3.09 5.38 -3.29
C ASP A 440 -2.52 6.70 -3.85
N LEU A 441 -1.65 6.58 -4.87
CA LEU A 441 -0.92 7.71 -5.46
C LEU A 441 -1.88 8.72 -6.09
N GLY A 442 -2.88 8.22 -6.82
CA GLY A 442 -3.94 9.06 -7.38
C GLY A 442 -4.81 9.73 -6.30
N GLY A 443 -4.87 9.17 -5.10
CA GLY A 443 -5.54 9.74 -3.92
C GLY A 443 -4.62 10.58 -3.02
N GLN A 444 -3.31 10.60 -3.30
CA GLN A 444 -2.27 11.26 -2.50
C GLN A 444 -2.32 10.87 -1.01
N ARG A 445 -2.42 9.56 -0.75
CA ARG A 445 -2.53 9.00 0.60
C ARG A 445 -1.98 7.58 0.68
N ILE A 446 -1.56 7.19 1.88
CA ILE A 446 -1.26 5.78 2.19
C ILE A 446 -2.32 5.27 3.15
N GLY A 447 -2.77 4.05 2.90
CA GLY A 447 -3.66 3.30 3.78
C GLY A 447 -2.96 2.10 4.39
N TRP A 448 -3.37 1.71 5.59
CA TRP A 448 -2.98 0.42 6.17
C TRP A 448 -4.08 -0.22 7.01
N ALA A 449 -4.02 -1.54 7.11
CA ALA A 449 -4.81 -2.37 8.01
C ALA A 449 -3.98 -3.57 8.47
N ASN A 450 -4.11 -3.95 9.75
CA ASN A 450 -3.53 -5.21 10.21
C ASN A 450 -4.23 -6.37 9.50
N TYR A 451 -3.45 -7.30 8.97
CA TYR A 451 -3.97 -8.36 8.12
C TYR A 451 -3.12 -9.62 8.20
N ASP A 452 -3.75 -10.78 8.05
CA ASP A 452 -3.04 -12.03 7.84
C ASP A 452 -2.64 -12.14 6.38
N CYS A 453 -1.39 -11.78 6.05
CA CYS A 453 -0.88 -11.76 4.68
C CYS A 453 -0.77 -13.15 4.01
N THR A 454 -1.17 -14.24 4.70
CA THR A 454 -1.36 -15.56 4.08
C THR A 454 -2.78 -15.78 3.57
N SER A 455 -3.71 -14.90 3.94
CA SER A 455 -5.11 -14.91 3.50
C SER A 455 -5.29 -14.22 2.14
N SER A 456 -6.34 -14.60 1.41
CA SER A 456 -6.69 -14.01 0.12
C SER A 456 -7.22 -12.59 0.25
N VAL A 457 -6.74 -11.68 -0.59
CA VAL A 457 -7.15 -10.27 -0.60
C VAL A 457 -8.15 -9.95 -1.71
N ASN A 458 -8.99 -8.95 -1.49
CA ASN A 458 -9.82 -8.35 -2.54
C ASN A 458 -9.12 -7.11 -3.08
N VAL A 459 -8.94 -7.04 -4.40
CA VAL A 459 -8.26 -5.90 -5.03
C VAL A 459 -9.21 -5.13 -5.93
N SER A 460 -9.27 -3.82 -5.72
CA SER A 460 -10.00 -2.87 -6.55
C SER A 460 -9.11 -2.32 -7.64
N THR A 461 -9.66 -2.28 -8.85
CA THR A 461 -9.01 -1.70 -10.03
C THR A 461 -9.49 -0.28 -10.35
N THR A 462 -10.45 0.23 -9.58
CA THR A 462 -10.85 1.64 -9.68
C THR A 462 -9.89 2.48 -8.84
N SER A 463 -9.22 3.46 -9.46
CA SER A 463 -8.59 4.54 -8.71
C SER A 463 -9.68 5.25 -7.93
N SER A 464 -9.39 5.63 -6.68
CA SER A 464 -10.32 6.33 -5.79
C SER A 464 -10.57 7.78 -6.30
N GLY A 465 -11.25 7.91 -7.44
CA GLY A 465 -12.20 9.00 -7.64
C GLY A 465 -13.46 8.58 -6.90
N GLY A 466 -13.80 9.28 -5.83
CA GLY A 466 -14.99 8.96 -5.06
C GLY A 466 -16.22 8.83 -5.96
N ARG A 467 -17.27 8.18 -5.42
CA ARG A 467 -18.64 8.58 -5.75
C ARG A 467 -18.83 10.05 -5.36
N SER A 468 -18.21 10.95 -6.09
CA SER A 468 -18.69 12.29 -6.30
C SER A 468 -19.54 12.13 -7.54
N GLU A 469 -20.86 12.11 -7.37
CA GLU A 469 -21.75 12.51 -8.45
C GLU A 469 -21.32 13.93 -8.84
N TYR A 470 -20.44 14.02 -9.84
CA TYR A 470 -20.17 15.27 -10.51
C TYR A 470 -21.45 15.60 -11.28
N VAL A 471 -22.33 16.39 -10.67
CA VAL A 471 -23.34 17.12 -11.43
C VAL A 471 -22.59 18.19 -12.20
N ALA A 472 -22.27 17.89 -13.45
CA ALA A 472 -21.75 18.86 -14.39
C ALA A 472 -22.79 19.99 -14.52
N GLY A 473 -22.43 21.18 -14.06
CA GLY A 473 -23.15 22.41 -14.35
C GLY A 473 -22.98 22.75 -15.83
N GLY A 474 -23.80 22.15 -16.69
CA GLY A 474 -23.79 22.41 -18.13
C GLY A 474 -24.89 21.61 -18.83
N GLN A 475 -25.88 22.34 -19.36
CA GLN A 475 -27.03 21.89 -20.16
C GLN A 475 -28.16 21.17 -19.42
N PHE A 476 -29.07 21.99 -18.86
CA PHE A 476 -30.49 21.67 -18.84
C PHE A 476 -30.99 21.53 -20.28
N SER A 477 -31.11 20.30 -20.77
CA SER A 477 -32.13 19.92 -21.76
C SER A 477 -32.17 18.40 -21.88
N GLY A 478 -33.26 17.79 -21.43
CA GLY A 478 -33.47 16.35 -21.56
C GLY A 478 -34.33 15.80 -20.43
N SER A 479 -35.61 16.16 -20.41
CA SER A 479 -36.59 15.52 -19.54
C SER A 479 -36.77 14.05 -19.92
N THR A 480 -36.19 13.12 -19.17
CA THR A 480 -36.67 11.74 -19.09
C THR A 480 -37.13 11.47 -17.67
N SER A 481 -38.47 11.48 -17.52
CA SER A 481 -39.16 11.28 -16.26
C SER A 481 -38.98 9.85 -15.74
N LEU A 482 -38.41 9.73 -14.54
CA LEU A 482 -38.40 8.52 -13.70
C LEU A 482 -39.78 8.22 -13.07
N GLN A 483 -40.87 8.87 -13.50
CA GLN A 483 -42.20 8.62 -12.94
C GLN A 483 -42.78 7.28 -13.36
N ASN A 484 -42.40 6.70 -14.51
CA ASN A 484 -43.07 5.50 -15.02
C ASN A 484 -42.76 4.22 -14.22
N THR A 485 -41.60 4.12 -13.59
CA THR A 485 -41.22 2.93 -12.80
C THR A 485 -41.94 2.90 -11.45
N ARG A 486 -42.21 4.07 -10.85
CA ARG A 486 -42.91 4.18 -9.56
C ARG A 486 -44.40 3.87 -9.69
N TYR A 487 -45.05 4.28 -10.78
CA TYR A 487 -46.47 3.95 -11.01
C TYR A 487 -46.70 2.45 -11.24
N ASN A 488 -45.79 1.76 -11.95
CA ASN A 488 -45.91 0.31 -12.16
C ASN A 488 -45.75 -0.50 -10.87
N LEU A 489 -44.84 -0.11 -9.98
CA LEU A 489 -44.67 -0.78 -8.68
C LEU A 489 -45.86 -0.57 -7.74
N ILE A 490 -46.48 0.62 -7.76
CA ILE A 490 -47.70 0.91 -6.99
C ILE A 490 -48.89 0.10 -7.52
N LEU A 491 -49.04 -0.03 -8.83
CA LEU A 491 -50.13 -0.80 -9.44
C LEU A 491 -50.01 -2.30 -9.11
N ILE A 492 -48.80 -2.86 -9.16
CA ILE A 492 -48.54 -4.28 -8.85
C ILE A 492 -48.82 -4.58 -7.37
N ALA A 493 -48.41 -3.68 -6.46
CA ALA A 493 -48.68 -3.83 -5.03
C ALA A 493 -50.18 -3.73 -4.69
N PHE A 494 -50.91 -2.84 -5.38
CA PHE A 494 -52.35 -2.68 -5.18
C PHE A 494 -53.15 -3.88 -5.67
N VAL A 495 -52.79 -4.45 -6.83
CA VAL A 495 -53.42 -5.67 -7.37
C VAL A 495 -53.15 -6.88 -6.49
N ALA A 496 -51.92 -7.02 -5.96
CA ALA A 496 -51.59 -8.10 -5.02
C ALA A 496 -52.38 -8.01 -3.71
N SER A 497 -52.62 -6.79 -3.21
CA SER A 497 -53.41 -6.55 -2.00
C SER A 497 -54.90 -6.85 -2.20
N MET A 498 -55.48 -6.49 -3.36
CA MET A 498 -56.87 -6.80 -3.69
C MET A 498 -57.11 -8.31 -3.88
N LEU A 499 -56.13 -9.03 -4.46
CA LEU A 499 -56.18 -10.49 -4.57
C LEU A 499 -56.15 -11.16 -3.19
N GLN A 500 -55.34 -10.66 -2.25
CA GLN A 500 -55.33 -11.16 -0.87
C GLN A 500 -56.64 -10.88 -0.13
N LEU A 501 -57.26 -9.70 -0.31
CA LEU A 501 -58.57 -9.42 0.29
C LEU A 501 -59.67 -10.31 -0.29
N SER A 502 -59.66 -10.60 -1.59
CA SER A 502 -60.65 -11.49 -2.20
C SER A 502 -60.55 -12.94 -1.71
N ALA A 503 -59.33 -13.43 -1.41
CA ALA A 503 -59.12 -14.75 -0.83
C ALA A 503 -59.63 -14.85 0.62
N ILE A 504 -59.62 -13.74 1.37
CA ILE A 504 -60.13 -13.70 2.76
C ILE A 504 -61.68 -13.70 2.78
N VAL A 505 -62.33 -13.04 1.82
CA VAL A 505 -63.80 -12.98 1.75
C VAL A 505 -64.42 -14.31 1.27
N VAL A 506 -63.70 -15.12 0.49
CA VAL A 506 -64.21 -16.41 -0.01
C VAL A 506 -64.10 -17.54 1.03
N PHE A 507 -63.28 -17.38 2.07
CA PHE A 507 -63.07 -18.39 3.13
C PHE A 507 -63.54 -17.94 4.53
N SER A 508 -64.43 -16.95 4.61
CA SER A 508 -65.09 -16.50 5.83
C SER A 508 -66.56 -16.93 5.91
#